data_AF-A0A7S2FKB2-F1
#
_entry.id   AF-A0A7S2FKB2-F1
#
_cell.length_a   1.000
_cell.length_b   1.000
_cell.length_c   1.000
_cell.angle_alpha   90.00
_cell.angle_beta   90.00
_cell.angle_gamma   90.00
#
_symmetry.space_group_name_H-M   'P 1'
#
loop_
_entity.id
_entity.type
_entity.pdbx_description
1 polymer ?
#
loop_
_entity_poly.entity_id
_entity_poly.type
_entity_poly.pdbx_seq_one_letter_code
_entity_poly.pdbx_strand_id
1 'polypeptide(L)'
;SLCTENGKKRTPRGTPPPHAMSELTDEFVMEVHACLQALAKRNDDLCDRAIKLRFQGSTSAEDRRSLHDVASCLKVSKERAEQLVAKGIRNTPLVREDAPLDILLEDEHVVVVNKTAGLLSQPRHRFLGGSVVNRLLWRYRQDPAADAKVCHRLDQYTSGVCLYARTTE
;
A
#
# COMPACT_ATOMS: atom_id res chain seq x y z
N SER A 1 51.54 56.24 -20.30
CA SER A 1 50.28 56.78 -20.82
C SER A 1 49.19 55.72 -20.77
N LEU A 2 48.19 55.97 -19.92
CA LEU A 2 46.79 55.54 -19.98
C LEU A 2 46.45 54.03 -20.05
N CYS A 3 45.95 53.55 -18.91
CA CYS A 3 44.95 52.50 -18.78
C CYS A 3 43.80 52.66 -19.77
N THR A 4 43.28 51.56 -20.31
CA THR A 4 41.86 51.50 -20.74
C THR A 4 41.22 50.24 -20.19
N GLU A 5 40.29 50.46 -19.25
CA GLU A 5 39.39 49.47 -18.67
C GLU A 5 38.27 49.14 -19.68
N ASN A 6 38.04 47.85 -19.93
CA ASN A 6 36.88 47.38 -20.67
C ASN A 6 35.66 47.27 -19.73
N GLY A 7 34.92 48.36 -19.61
CA GLY A 7 33.66 48.43 -18.86
C GLY A 7 32.51 47.70 -19.55
N LYS A 8 32.23 46.45 -19.14
CA LYS A 8 30.93 45.80 -19.39
C LYS A 8 29.86 46.51 -18.56
N LYS A 9 29.05 47.35 -19.22
CA LYS A 9 27.84 47.95 -18.62
C LYS A 9 26.91 46.83 -18.13
N ARG A 10 26.82 46.66 -16.80
CA ARG A 10 25.77 45.86 -16.15
C ARG A 10 24.46 46.62 -16.31
N THR A 11 23.47 46.00 -16.94
CA THR A 11 22.08 46.48 -16.91
C THR A 11 21.60 46.55 -15.46
N PRO A 12 20.86 47.59 -15.04
CA PRO A 12 20.32 47.64 -13.69
C PRO A 12 19.38 46.45 -13.49
N ARG A 13 19.58 45.69 -12.40
CA ARG A 13 18.58 44.74 -11.91
C ARG A 13 17.34 45.55 -11.61
N GLY A 14 16.31 45.42 -12.44
CA GLY A 14 14.99 45.94 -12.11
C GLY A 14 14.59 45.37 -10.76
N THR A 15 14.23 46.25 -9.82
CA THR A 15 13.51 45.86 -8.61
C THR A 15 12.27 45.08 -9.03
N PRO A 16 12.01 43.89 -8.45
CA PRO A 16 10.77 43.18 -8.75
C PRO A 16 9.59 44.12 -8.42
N PRO A 17 8.57 44.21 -9.28
CA PRO A 17 7.44 45.09 -9.03
C PRO A 17 6.80 44.72 -7.67
N PRO A 18 6.52 45.69 -6.79
CA PRO A 18 5.68 45.43 -5.63
C PRO A 18 4.29 45.12 -6.16
N HIS A 19 3.66 44.08 -5.63
CA HIS A 19 2.35 43.53 -6.02
C HIS A 19 2.39 42.45 -7.12
N ALA A 20 2.84 41.25 -6.75
CA ALA A 20 2.42 40.00 -7.39
C ALA A 20 2.08 38.92 -6.33
N MET A 21 1.47 39.34 -5.22
CA MET A 21 0.64 38.45 -4.39
C MET A 21 -0.81 38.81 -4.70
N SER A 22 -1.19 38.75 -5.98
CA SER A 22 -2.60 38.83 -6.37
C SER A 22 -3.30 37.63 -5.75
N GLU A 23 -4.43 37.88 -5.11
CA GLU A 23 -5.27 36.89 -4.45
C GLU A 23 -5.38 35.62 -5.31
N LEU A 24 -4.99 34.47 -4.74
CA LEU A 24 -5.26 33.17 -5.34
C LEU A 24 -6.78 33.09 -5.51
N THR A 25 -7.26 33.15 -6.74
CA THR A 25 -8.68 33.03 -7.00
C THR A 25 -9.13 31.62 -6.63
N ASP A 26 -10.36 31.48 -6.14
CA ASP A 26 -10.94 30.17 -5.83
C ASP A 26 -10.87 29.22 -7.04
N GLU A 27 -11.03 29.77 -8.25
CA GLU A 27 -10.89 29.05 -9.51
C GLU A 27 -9.49 28.46 -9.71
N PHE A 28 -8.43 29.24 -9.46
CA PHE A 28 -7.05 28.75 -9.56
C PHE A 28 -6.75 27.69 -8.49
N VAL A 29 -7.23 27.89 -7.27
CA VAL A 29 -7.09 26.88 -6.19
C VAL A 29 -7.79 25.58 -6.57
N MET A 30 -8.99 25.66 -7.16
CA MET A 30 -9.73 24.49 -7.66
C MET A 30 -8.99 23.77 -8.78
N GLU A 31 -8.40 24.48 -9.74
CA GLU A 31 -7.64 23.87 -10.83
C GLU A 31 -6.39 23.13 -10.32
N VAL A 32 -5.64 23.74 -9.40
CA VAL A 32 -4.49 23.10 -8.75
C VAL A 32 -4.94 21.85 -7.98
N HIS A 33 -6.05 21.93 -7.24
CA HIS A 33 -6.58 20.78 -6.51
C HIS A 33 -6.96 19.63 -7.46
N ALA A 34 -7.64 19.93 -8.57
CA ALA A 34 -8.00 18.94 -9.59
C ALA A 34 -6.75 18.27 -10.18
N CYS A 35 -5.70 19.05 -10.46
CA CYS A 35 -4.42 18.52 -10.95
C CYS A 35 -3.76 17.59 -9.92
N LEU A 36 -3.73 17.97 -8.64
CA LEU A 36 -3.18 17.15 -7.56
C LEU A 36 -3.95 15.83 -7.40
N GLN A 37 -5.28 15.87 -7.46
CA GLN A 37 -6.13 14.67 -7.42
C GLN A 37 -5.84 13.75 -8.62
N ALA A 38 -5.73 14.29 -9.83
CA ALA A 38 -5.42 13.52 -11.02
C ALA A 38 -4.04 12.85 -10.92
N LEU A 39 -3.03 13.55 -10.39
CA LEU A 39 -1.70 13.00 -10.13
C LEU A 39 -1.72 11.91 -9.06
N ALA A 40 -2.48 12.10 -7.97
CA ALA A 40 -2.64 11.11 -6.91
C ALA A 40 -3.30 9.83 -7.44
N LYS A 41 -4.40 9.95 -8.20
CA LYS A 41 -5.07 8.81 -8.85
C LYS A 41 -4.14 8.05 -9.78
N ARG A 42 -3.41 8.76 -10.65
CA ARG A 42 -2.42 8.14 -11.55
C ARG A 42 -1.33 7.42 -10.77
N ASN A 43 -0.90 7.96 -9.64
CA ASN A 43 0.07 7.29 -8.78
C ASN A 43 -0.49 5.99 -8.19
N ASP A 44 -1.75 5.99 -7.77
CA ASP A 44 -2.40 4.81 -7.21
C ASP A 44 -2.62 3.73 -8.27
N ASP A 45 -3.04 4.11 -9.48
CA ASP A 45 -3.10 3.19 -10.64
C ASP A 45 -1.74 2.54 -10.93
N LEU A 46 -0.64 3.29 -10.78
CA LEU A 46 0.72 2.75 -10.92
C LEU A 46 1.08 1.79 -9.79
N CYS A 47 0.62 2.03 -8.57
CA CYS A 47 0.83 1.11 -7.45
C CYS A 47 0.12 -0.22 -7.74
N ASP A 48 -1.15 -0.17 -8.14
CA ASP A 48 -1.94 -1.38 -8.44
C ASP A 48 -1.33 -2.19 -9.57
N ARG A 49 -0.88 -1.51 -10.63
CA ARG A 49 -0.15 -2.16 -11.74
C ARG A 49 1.18 -2.75 -11.28
N ALA A 50 1.96 -2.05 -10.45
CA ALA A 50 3.23 -2.55 -9.93
C ALA A 50 3.03 -3.82 -9.09
N ILE A 51 2.00 -3.83 -8.24
CA ILE A 51 1.62 -4.99 -7.44
C ILE A 51 1.22 -6.17 -8.33
N LYS A 52 0.33 -5.93 -9.31
CA LYS A 52 -0.09 -6.96 -10.25
C LYS A 52 1.11 -7.54 -11.01
N LEU A 53 1.98 -6.69 -11.56
CA LEU A 53 3.17 -7.14 -12.30
C LEU A 53 4.14 -7.95 -11.44
N ARG A 54 4.28 -7.60 -10.15
CA ARG A 54 5.23 -8.24 -9.24
C ARG A 54 4.72 -9.57 -8.68
N PHE A 55 3.43 -9.64 -8.34
CA PHE A 55 2.88 -10.70 -7.50
C PHE A 55 1.78 -11.55 -8.16
N GLN A 56 1.25 -11.16 -9.33
CA GLN A 56 0.20 -11.95 -9.98
C GLN A 56 0.72 -13.35 -10.34
N GLY A 57 0.05 -14.38 -9.83
CA GLY A 57 0.40 -15.79 -10.05
C GLY A 57 1.59 -16.28 -9.22
N SER A 58 2.25 -15.42 -8.43
CA SER A 58 3.37 -15.86 -7.59
C SER A 58 2.86 -16.59 -6.35
N THR A 59 3.35 -17.81 -6.11
CA THR A 59 3.06 -18.59 -4.89
C THR A 59 4.20 -18.54 -3.89
N SER A 60 5.42 -18.27 -4.38
CA SER A 60 6.62 -18.14 -3.57
C SER A 60 7.34 -16.80 -3.78
N ALA A 61 8.56 -16.67 -3.24
CA ALA A 61 9.38 -15.49 -3.47
C ALA A 61 10.07 -15.52 -4.85
N GLU A 62 10.43 -16.72 -5.29
CA GLU A 62 11.15 -17.04 -6.52
C GLU A 62 10.28 -16.79 -7.76
N ASP A 63 8.97 -17.01 -7.66
CA ASP A 63 8.00 -16.75 -8.74
C ASP A 63 7.82 -15.26 -9.04
N ARG A 64 8.27 -14.36 -8.16
CA ARG A 64 7.97 -12.93 -8.24
C ARG A 64 8.81 -12.27 -9.32
N ARG A 65 8.17 -11.44 -10.13
CA ARG A 65 8.89 -10.62 -11.12
C ARG A 65 9.89 -9.69 -10.43
N SER A 66 11.09 -9.57 -11.00
CA SER A 66 12.12 -8.69 -10.48
C SER A 66 11.66 -7.22 -10.49
N LEU A 67 12.18 -6.41 -9.56
CA LEU A 67 11.87 -4.97 -9.53
C LEU A 67 12.36 -4.24 -10.79
N HIS A 68 13.44 -4.73 -11.39
CA HIS A 68 13.94 -4.23 -12.66
C HIS A 68 12.91 -4.42 -13.76
N ASP A 69 12.36 -5.63 -13.93
CA ASP A 69 11.39 -5.90 -14.98
C ASP A 69 10.06 -5.17 -14.75
N VAL A 70 9.64 -5.01 -13.49
CA VAL A 70 8.49 -4.16 -13.14
C VAL A 70 8.74 -2.72 -13.57
N ALA A 71 9.92 -2.17 -13.29
CA ALA A 71 10.31 -0.82 -13.70
C ALA A 71 10.31 -0.66 -15.23
N SER A 72 10.88 -1.63 -15.96
CA SER A 72 10.86 -1.66 -17.42
C SER A 72 9.43 -1.71 -17.99
N CYS A 73 8.55 -2.54 -17.42
CA CYS A 73 7.15 -2.64 -17.84
C CYS A 73 6.36 -1.35 -17.59
N LEU A 74 6.65 -0.65 -16.50
CA LEU A 74 5.98 0.60 -16.13
C LEU A 74 6.63 1.84 -16.75
N LYS A 75 7.79 1.70 -17.40
CA LYS A 75 8.60 2.81 -17.94
C LYS A 75 8.98 3.83 -16.85
N VAL A 76 9.41 3.34 -15.69
CA VAL A 76 9.86 4.15 -14.55
C VAL A 76 11.25 3.71 -14.10
N SER A 77 11.91 4.50 -13.26
CA SER A 77 13.16 4.07 -12.63
C SER A 77 12.94 2.88 -11.68
N LYS A 78 13.99 2.09 -11.45
CA LYS A 78 13.95 0.97 -10.48
C LYS A 78 13.53 1.45 -9.08
N GLU A 79 14.11 2.55 -8.62
CA GLU A 79 13.76 3.18 -7.33
C GLU A 79 12.27 3.56 -7.28
N ARG A 80 11.73 4.11 -8.38
CA ARG A 80 10.32 4.43 -8.45
C ARG A 80 9.44 3.19 -8.38
N ALA A 81 9.83 2.09 -9.04
CA ALA A 81 9.11 0.83 -8.94
C ALA A 81 9.13 0.26 -7.51
N GLU A 82 10.25 0.36 -6.80
CA GLU A 82 10.37 0.00 -5.38
C GLU A 82 9.39 0.78 -4.49
N GLN A 83 9.32 2.10 -4.68
CA GLN A 83 8.37 2.96 -3.95
C GLN A 83 6.91 2.59 -4.25
N LEU A 84 6.57 2.38 -5.53
CA LEU A 84 5.21 1.99 -5.95
C LEU A 84 4.81 0.65 -5.37
N VAL A 85 5.70 -0.35 -5.40
CA VAL A 85 5.47 -1.67 -4.79
C VAL A 85 5.31 -1.54 -3.29
N ALA A 86 6.19 -0.81 -2.60
CA ALA A 86 6.11 -0.66 -1.15
C ALA A 86 4.81 0.04 -0.72
N LYS A 87 4.38 1.09 -1.45
CA LYS A 87 3.09 1.75 -1.21
C LYS A 87 1.93 0.81 -1.51
N GLY A 88 1.95 0.12 -2.65
CA GLY A 88 0.91 -0.83 -3.03
C GLY A 88 0.73 -1.96 -2.03
N ILE A 89 1.81 -2.53 -1.49
CA ILE A 89 1.74 -3.59 -0.46
C ILE A 89 1.03 -3.08 0.80
N ARG A 90 1.32 -1.86 1.26
CA ARG A 90 0.67 -1.28 2.45
C ARG A 90 -0.84 -1.11 2.26
N ASN A 91 -1.25 -0.75 1.05
CA ASN A 91 -2.65 -0.48 0.72
C ASN A 91 -3.41 -1.73 0.26
N THR A 92 -2.72 -2.85 0.03
CA THR A 92 -3.39 -4.09 -0.37
C THR A 92 -4.04 -4.74 0.86
N PRO A 93 -5.37 -4.95 0.88
CA PRO A 93 -6.01 -5.73 1.93
C PRO A 93 -5.57 -7.20 1.87
N LEU A 94 -5.70 -7.93 2.99
CA LEU A 94 -5.50 -9.37 3.01
C LEU A 94 -6.58 -10.07 2.17
N VAL A 95 -6.20 -11.14 1.47
CA VAL A 95 -7.16 -12.02 0.78
C VAL A 95 -8.18 -12.56 1.79
N ARG A 96 -9.46 -12.53 1.39
CA ARG A 96 -10.54 -13.19 2.13
C ARG A 96 -10.79 -14.55 1.49
N GLU A 97 -10.82 -15.62 2.27
CA GLU A 97 -10.94 -17.01 1.79
C GLU A 97 -12.23 -17.65 2.32
N ASP A 98 -13.11 -18.09 1.41
CA ASP A 98 -14.31 -18.85 1.76
C ASP A 98 -13.97 -20.32 2.00
N ALA A 99 -13.60 -20.64 3.24
CA ALA A 99 -13.33 -22.00 3.66
C ALA A 99 -13.70 -22.21 5.14
N PRO A 100 -14.11 -23.42 5.53
CA PRO A 100 -14.59 -23.68 6.88
C PRO A 100 -13.48 -23.52 7.94
N LEU A 101 -13.92 -23.16 9.15
CA LEU A 101 -13.13 -23.14 10.37
C LEU A 101 -13.89 -23.91 11.45
N ASP A 102 -13.15 -24.66 12.27
CA ASP A 102 -13.69 -25.29 13.48
C ASP A 102 -13.67 -24.26 14.63
N ILE A 103 -14.83 -23.71 14.95
CA ILE A 103 -14.99 -22.66 15.96
C ILE A 103 -15.44 -23.31 17.27
N LEU A 104 -14.60 -23.19 18.29
CA LEU A 104 -14.90 -23.73 19.62
C LEU A 104 -15.71 -22.75 20.46
N LEU A 105 -15.45 -21.46 20.30
CA LEU A 105 -16.13 -20.37 20.99
C LEU A 105 -16.08 -19.11 20.14
N GLU A 106 -17.15 -18.34 20.14
CA GLU A 106 -17.25 -17.05 19.49
C GLU A 106 -18.11 -16.13 20.34
N ASP A 107 -17.57 -14.97 20.71
CA ASP A 107 -18.31 -13.90 21.39
C ASP A 107 -18.07 -12.56 20.68
N GLU A 108 -18.43 -11.45 21.34
CA GLU A 108 -18.29 -10.10 20.80
C GLU A 108 -16.82 -9.69 20.59
N HIS A 109 -15.91 -10.14 21.45
CA HIS A 109 -14.53 -9.67 21.49
C HIS A 109 -13.54 -10.67 20.90
N VAL A 110 -13.81 -11.97 21.00
CA VAL A 110 -12.88 -13.02 20.62
C VAL A 110 -13.52 -14.16 19.86
N VAL A 111 -12.68 -14.87 19.11
CA VAL A 111 -13.02 -16.14 18.49
C VAL A 111 -11.91 -17.16 18.78
N VAL A 112 -12.33 -18.34 19.23
CA VAL A 112 -11.47 -19.47 19.55
C VAL A 112 -11.63 -20.51 18.44
N VAL A 113 -10.54 -20.78 17.74
CA VAL A 113 -10.50 -21.70 16.60
C VAL A 113 -9.69 -22.93 16.96
N ASN A 114 -10.23 -24.11 16.68
CA ASN A 114 -9.45 -25.35 16.65
C ASN A 114 -8.74 -25.43 15.28
N LYS A 115 -7.49 -24.97 15.23
CA LYS A 115 -6.70 -24.95 14.00
C LYS A 115 -6.25 -26.37 13.65
N THR A 116 -6.50 -26.81 12.43
CA THR A 116 -5.95 -28.06 11.90
C THR A 116 -4.45 -27.92 11.57
N ALA A 117 -3.73 -29.04 11.58
CA ALA A 117 -2.36 -29.08 11.05
C ALA A 117 -2.37 -28.85 9.53
N GLY A 118 -1.39 -28.12 9.02
CA GLY A 118 -1.29 -27.70 7.62
C GLY A 118 -1.87 -26.29 7.35
N LEU A 119 -2.79 -25.79 8.19
CA LEU A 119 -3.36 -24.45 8.08
C LEU A 119 -2.47 -23.40 8.78
N LEU A 120 -2.22 -22.27 8.14
CA LEU A 120 -1.42 -21.20 8.76
C LEU A 120 -2.26 -20.41 9.78
N SER A 121 -1.67 -19.97 10.90
CA SER A 121 -2.33 -19.01 11.80
C SER A 121 -2.45 -17.61 11.19
N GLN A 122 -1.45 -17.18 10.39
CA GLN A 122 -1.36 -15.85 9.79
C GLN A 122 -0.96 -15.99 8.31
N PRO A 123 -1.41 -15.12 7.39
CA PRO A 123 -1.04 -15.21 5.98
C PRO A 123 0.47 -15.03 5.80
N ARG A 124 1.07 -15.82 4.91
CA ARG A 124 2.48 -15.64 4.49
C ARG A 124 2.68 -14.34 3.73
N HIS A 125 1.70 -13.98 2.91
CA HIS A 125 1.70 -12.78 2.10
C HIS A 125 0.28 -12.24 1.97
N ARG A 126 0.13 -10.92 1.78
CA ARG A 126 -1.18 -10.27 1.59
C ARG A 126 -1.97 -10.77 0.38
N PHE A 127 -1.29 -11.38 -0.60
CA PHE A 127 -1.88 -11.86 -1.86
C PHE A 127 -2.25 -13.34 -1.84
N LEU A 128 -1.94 -14.04 -0.74
CA LEU A 128 -2.20 -15.46 -0.60
C LEU A 128 -3.21 -15.68 0.52
N GLY A 129 -4.16 -16.58 0.27
CA GLY A 129 -5.02 -17.17 1.29
C GLY A 129 -4.27 -18.25 2.07
N GLY A 130 -5.03 -19.18 2.64
CA GLY A 130 -4.53 -20.40 3.29
C GLY A 130 -4.21 -20.21 4.77
N SER A 131 -4.84 -19.24 5.43
CA SER A 131 -4.68 -19.04 6.88
C SER A 131 -6.01 -18.87 7.60
N VAL A 132 -6.00 -19.07 8.92
CA VAL A 132 -7.16 -18.82 9.78
C VAL A 132 -7.62 -17.36 9.65
N VAL A 133 -6.70 -16.39 9.63
CA VAL A 133 -7.05 -14.97 9.44
C VAL A 133 -7.73 -14.72 8.10
N ASN A 134 -7.27 -15.33 7.00
CA ASN A 134 -7.96 -15.15 5.70
C ASN A 134 -9.41 -15.63 5.75
N ARG A 135 -9.67 -16.72 6.47
CA ARG A 135 -11.00 -17.31 6.65
C ARG A 135 -11.87 -16.52 7.63
N LEU A 136 -11.30 -16.01 8.72
CA LEU A 136 -12.01 -15.12 9.64
C LEU A 136 -12.41 -13.80 8.97
N LEU A 137 -11.52 -13.20 8.17
CA LEU A 137 -11.84 -11.99 7.40
C LEU A 137 -12.94 -12.23 6.36
N TRP A 138 -13.06 -13.45 5.82
CA TRP A 138 -14.19 -13.82 4.99
C TRP A 138 -15.46 -14.02 5.82
N ARG A 139 -15.39 -14.77 6.93
CA ARG A 139 -16.52 -15.02 7.83
C ARG A 139 -17.18 -13.70 8.26
N TYR A 140 -16.38 -12.71 8.65
CA TYR A 140 -16.85 -11.42 9.14
C TYR A 140 -16.93 -10.33 8.07
N ARG A 141 -16.91 -10.66 6.78
CA ARG A 141 -16.90 -9.67 5.67
C ARG A 141 -18.08 -8.70 5.65
N GLN A 142 -19.17 -9.01 6.34
CA GLN A 142 -20.38 -8.19 6.46
C GLN A 142 -20.39 -7.33 7.73
N ASP A 143 -19.46 -7.56 8.65
CA ASP A 143 -19.33 -6.83 9.91
C ASP A 143 -18.15 -5.84 9.80
N PRO A 144 -18.42 -4.53 9.67
CA PRO A 144 -17.36 -3.54 9.53
C PRO A 144 -16.55 -3.32 10.81
N ALA A 145 -17.07 -3.74 11.98
CA ALA A 145 -16.37 -3.64 13.26
C ALA A 145 -15.45 -4.85 13.51
N ALA A 146 -15.69 -5.96 12.82
CA ALA A 146 -14.93 -7.17 13.00
C ALA A 146 -13.53 -7.11 12.36
N ASP A 147 -12.56 -7.56 13.15
CA ASP A 147 -11.18 -7.80 12.79
C ASP A 147 -10.82 -9.29 13.03
N ALA A 148 -9.60 -9.68 12.69
CA ALA A 148 -9.07 -11.01 12.92
C ALA A 148 -7.63 -10.90 13.42
N LYS A 149 -7.42 -10.21 14.55
CA LYS A 149 -6.08 -10.02 15.10
C LYS A 149 -5.61 -11.27 15.80
N VAL A 150 -4.39 -11.71 15.46
CA VAL A 150 -3.77 -12.90 16.06
C VAL A 150 -3.30 -12.58 17.47
N CYS A 151 -3.85 -13.24 18.48
CA CYS A 151 -3.37 -13.12 19.86
C CYS A 151 -2.10 -13.96 20.08
N HIS A 152 -2.10 -15.19 19.55
CA HIS A 152 -0.95 -16.08 19.54
C HIS A 152 -1.00 -17.00 18.31
N ARG A 153 0.12 -17.62 17.97
CA ARG A 153 0.24 -18.46 16.77
C ARG A 153 0.63 -19.89 17.09
N LEU A 154 0.20 -20.80 16.23
CA LEU A 154 0.73 -22.15 16.13
C LEU A 154 1.50 -22.27 14.81
N ASP A 155 2.50 -23.15 14.77
CA ASP A 155 3.21 -23.46 13.53
C ASP A 155 2.28 -24.12 12.51
N GLN A 156 2.67 -24.06 11.23
CA GLN A 156 1.83 -24.53 10.12
C GLN A 156 1.34 -25.97 10.36
N TYR A 157 2.23 -26.87 10.75
CA TYR A 157 1.94 -28.29 10.94
C TYR A 157 1.57 -28.66 12.40
N THR A 158 1.26 -27.67 13.22
CA THR A 158 0.77 -27.87 14.60
C THR A 158 -0.73 -27.66 14.65
N SER A 159 -1.48 -28.64 15.14
CA SER A 159 -2.92 -28.50 15.41
C SER A 159 -3.18 -27.99 16.83
N GLY A 160 -4.36 -27.42 17.07
CA GLY A 160 -4.83 -27.07 18.40
C GLY A 160 -5.53 -25.72 18.47
N VAL A 161 -5.77 -25.27 19.69
CA VAL A 161 -6.55 -24.06 19.97
C VAL A 161 -5.75 -22.80 19.64
N CYS A 162 -6.37 -21.87 18.92
CA CYS A 162 -5.86 -20.53 18.65
C CYS A 162 -6.93 -19.48 18.97
N LEU A 163 -6.52 -18.42 19.68
CA LEU A 163 -7.35 -17.27 19.99
C LEU A 163 -7.08 -16.11 19.00
N TYR A 164 -8.15 -15.48 18.53
CA TYR A 164 -8.11 -14.27 17.71
C TYR A 164 -9.07 -13.22 18.29
N ALA A 165 -8.64 -11.96 18.29
CA ALA A 165 -9.51 -10.85 18.66
C ALA A 165 -10.36 -10.40 17.47
N ARG A 166 -11.67 -10.24 17.72
CA ARG A 166 -12.67 -9.71 16.78
C ARG A 166 -12.77 -8.20 16.83
N THR A 167 -12.39 -7.57 17.93
CA THR A 167 -12.41 -6.10 18.09
C THR A 167 -11.01 -5.56 18.32
N THR A 168 -10.85 -4.24 18.16
CA THR A 168 -9.56 -3.56 18.41
C THR A 168 -9.36 -3.15 19.86
N GLU A 169 -10.45 -2.94 20.60
CA GLU A 169 -10.47 -2.56 22.02
C GLU A 169 -9.88 -3.65 22.94
#